data_AF-A0A6I1VS33-F1
#
_entry.id   AF-A0A6I1VS33-F1
#
_cell.length_a   1.000
_cell.length_b   1.000
_cell.length_c   1.000
_cell.angle_alpha   90.00
_cell.angle_beta   90.00
_cell.angle_gamma   90.00
#
_symmetry.space_group_name_H-M   'P 1'
#
loop_
_entity.id
_entity.type
_entity.pdbx_description
1 polymer ?
#
loop_
_entity_poly.entity_id
_entity_poly.type
_entity_poly.pdbx_seq_one_letter_code
_entity_poly.pdbx_strand_id
1 'polypeptide(L)'
;MSEDQPLSAVSPVLHELRAGTHTRHVALEKRLPFFSNTLDLEGYTRLLSAYYGFYHELEERLQHSPWMTHGFDLQARLKTPALRRDLQALGVSIQSLALCETLPALHSPACVLGVLYVLEGATLGGNVLRKQMSQRLGLEGHNGCAFLYVYGEATGRQWKAFLEFLGSVPLDAQARDQAVQAASSTFSCFEHWLERQEVLL
;
A
#
# COMPACT_ATOMS: atom_id res chain seq x y z
N MET A 1 -41.98 4.01 11.44
CA MET A 1 -41.38 5.30 11.80
C MET A 1 -39.92 5.20 11.43
N SER A 2 -39.55 5.92 10.38
CA SER A 2 -38.20 5.96 9.83
C SER A 2 -37.31 6.78 10.77
N GLU A 3 -36.22 6.18 11.25
CA GLU A 3 -35.12 6.95 11.83
C GLU A 3 -34.04 7.05 10.76
N ASP A 4 -33.91 8.26 10.23
CA ASP A 4 -32.79 8.70 9.41
C ASP A 4 -31.50 8.56 10.20
N GLN A 5 -30.68 7.58 9.85
CA GLN A 5 -29.31 7.44 10.34
C GLN A 5 -28.41 8.37 9.52
N PRO A 6 -27.76 9.39 10.13
CA PRO A 6 -26.92 10.29 9.37
C PRO A 6 -25.66 9.56 8.88
N LEU A 7 -25.43 9.61 7.57
CA LEU A 7 -24.16 9.24 6.97
C LEU A 7 -23.08 10.26 7.37
N SER A 8 -21.95 9.73 7.88
CA SER A 8 -20.60 10.32 7.81
C SER A 8 -20.21 11.40 8.85
N ALA A 9 -20.09 11.01 10.12
CA ALA A 9 -18.93 11.46 10.89
C ALA A 9 -17.74 10.56 10.51
N VAL A 10 -16.66 11.14 9.99
CA VAL A 10 -15.40 10.40 9.74
C VAL A 10 -14.97 9.78 11.08
N SER A 11 -14.79 8.45 11.12
CA SER A 11 -14.35 7.77 12.35
C SER A 11 -13.08 8.45 12.89
N PRO A 12 -12.98 8.71 14.21
CA PRO A 12 -11.82 9.40 14.81
C PRO A 12 -10.47 8.83 14.36
N VAL A 13 -10.37 7.50 14.23
CA VAL A 13 -9.15 6.83 13.76
C VAL A 13 -8.80 7.21 12.32
N LEU A 14 -9.77 7.36 11.42
CA LEU A 14 -9.52 7.74 10.03
C LEU A 14 -9.05 9.19 9.94
N HIS A 15 -9.62 10.08 10.76
CA HIS A 15 -9.16 11.46 10.83
C HIS A 15 -7.70 11.53 11.35
N GLU A 16 -7.40 10.83 12.44
CA GLU A 16 -6.07 10.78 13.05
C GLU A 16 -5.02 10.15 12.12
N LEU A 17 -5.36 9.05 11.42
CA LEU A 17 -4.49 8.44 10.41
C LEU A 17 -4.16 9.41 9.27
N ARG A 18 -5.17 10.07 8.70
CA ARG A 18 -4.96 11.07 7.64
C ARG A 18 -4.04 12.19 8.10
N ALA A 19 -4.33 12.77 9.26
CA ALA A 19 -3.54 13.87 9.81
C ALA A 19 -2.09 13.42 10.10
N GLY A 20 -1.91 12.26 10.72
CA GLY A 20 -0.59 11.74 11.10
C GLY A 20 0.28 11.32 9.93
N THR A 21 -0.30 10.90 8.80
CA THR A 21 0.48 10.41 7.65
C THR A 21 0.61 11.41 6.49
N HIS A 22 -0.15 12.51 6.49
CA HIS A 22 -0.25 13.41 5.33
C HIS A 22 1.10 13.92 4.82
N THR A 23 1.92 14.47 5.73
CA THR A 23 3.24 15.04 5.36
C THR A 23 4.16 13.99 4.74
N ARG A 24 4.17 12.77 5.28
CA ARG A 24 5.00 11.66 4.77
C ARG A 24 4.52 11.15 3.42
N HIS A 25 3.20 11.01 3.27
CA HIS A 25 2.59 10.65 1.99
C HIS A 25 3.00 11.64 0.89
N VAL A 26 2.81 12.95 1.13
CA VAL A 26 3.12 14.00 0.15
C VAL A 26 4.62 14.08 -0.14
N ALA A 27 5.47 13.89 0.88
CA ALA A 27 6.92 13.89 0.70
C ALA A 27 7.39 12.71 -0.17
N LEU A 28 6.93 11.49 0.13
CA LEU A 28 7.28 10.30 -0.64
C LEU A 28 6.76 10.38 -2.08
N GLU A 29 5.51 10.79 -2.28
CA GLU A 29 4.89 10.90 -3.61
C GLU A 29 5.71 11.78 -4.57
N LYS A 30 6.26 12.90 -4.08
CA LYS A 30 7.10 13.80 -4.89
C LYS A 30 8.43 13.19 -5.34
N ARG A 31 8.90 12.17 -4.62
CA ARG A 31 10.19 11.49 -4.87
C ARG A 31 10.03 10.23 -5.69
N LEU A 32 8.80 9.76 -5.90
CA LEU A 32 8.55 8.58 -6.73
C LEU A 32 8.73 8.92 -8.21
N PRO A 33 9.47 8.09 -8.97
CA PRO A 33 9.81 8.41 -10.35
C PRO A 33 8.64 8.21 -11.34
N PHE A 34 7.48 7.70 -10.90
CA PHE A 34 6.31 7.46 -11.76
C PHE A 34 5.88 8.68 -12.59
N PHE A 35 6.03 9.88 -12.04
CA PHE A 35 5.70 11.13 -12.71
C PHE A 35 6.88 11.76 -13.47
N SER A 36 8.08 11.21 -13.31
CA SER A 36 9.27 11.69 -14.03
C SER A 36 9.14 11.45 -15.53
N ASN A 37 9.53 12.45 -16.32
CA ASN A 37 9.59 12.32 -17.78
C ASN A 37 10.79 11.47 -18.24
N THR A 38 11.72 11.15 -17.33
CA THR A 38 12.90 10.32 -17.62
C THR A 38 12.75 8.87 -17.19
N LEU A 39 11.59 8.48 -16.63
CA LEU A 39 11.34 7.08 -16.27
C LEU A 39 11.22 6.23 -17.53
N ASP A 40 12.17 5.32 -17.72
CA ASP A 40 12.19 4.30 -18.77
C ASP A 40 11.82 2.92 -18.23
N LEU A 41 11.88 1.90 -19.10
CA LEU A 41 11.50 0.53 -18.74
C LEU A 41 12.46 -0.08 -17.69
N GLU A 42 13.75 0.24 -17.76
CA GLU A 42 14.73 -0.26 -16.80
C GLU A 42 14.49 0.34 -15.41
N GLY A 43 14.32 1.66 -15.33
CA GLY A 43 13.97 2.35 -14.09
C GLY A 43 12.66 1.88 -13.50
N TYR A 44 11.64 1.64 -14.33
CA TYR A 44 10.36 1.06 -13.89
C TYR A 44 10.53 -0.35 -13.33
N THR A 45 11.33 -1.19 -13.99
CA THR A 45 11.60 -2.57 -13.57
C THR A 45 12.34 -2.60 -12.23
N ARG A 46 13.33 -1.72 -12.05
CA ARG A 46 14.02 -1.55 -10.76
C ARG A 46 13.07 -1.09 -9.66
N LEU A 47 12.18 -0.14 -9.97
CA LEU A 47 11.17 0.34 -9.02
C LEU A 47 10.22 -0.78 -8.59
N LEU A 48 9.66 -1.56 -9.52
CA LEU A 48 8.80 -2.69 -9.16
C LEU A 48 9.54 -3.79 -8.39
N SER A 49 10.81 -4.00 -8.68
CA SER A 49 11.65 -4.94 -7.93
C SER A 49 11.80 -4.50 -6.48
N ALA A 50 12.04 -3.21 -6.24
CA ALA A 50 12.07 -2.65 -4.89
C ALA A 50 10.71 -2.72 -4.21
N TYR A 51 9.61 -2.43 -4.91
CA TYR A 51 8.25 -2.61 -4.37
C TYR A 51 8.01 -4.06 -3.95
N TYR A 52 8.37 -5.03 -4.78
CA TYR A 52 8.27 -6.45 -4.43
C TYR A 52 9.05 -6.78 -3.15
N GLY A 53 10.30 -6.33 -3.04
CA GLY A 53 11.13 -6.59 -1.86
C GLY A 53 10.52 -6.10 -0.54
N PHE A 54 9.77 -4.99 -0.58
CA PHE A 54 9.05 -4.49 0.59
C PHE A 54 7.72 -5.21 0.84
N TYR A 55 6.88 -5.29 -0.20
CA TYR A 55 5.53 -5.88 -0.08
C TYR A 55 5.58 -7.37 0.27
N HIS A 56 6.53 -8.12 -0.30
CA HIS A 56 6.67 -9.55 -0.02
C HIS A 56 6.85 -9.82 1.47
N GLU A 57 7.84 -9.19 2.09
CA GLU A 57 8.14 -9.37 3.52
C GLU A 57 7.02 -8.84 4.40
N LEU A 58 6.43 -7.68 4.05
CA LEU A 58 5.37 -7.10 4.87
C LEU A 58 4.09 -7.93 4.82
N GLU A 59 3.69 -8.41 3.65
CA GLU A 59 2.51 -9.26 3.48
C GLU A 59 2.72 -10.64 4.11
N GLU A 60 3.91 -11.22 4.04
CA GLU A 60 4.27 -12.46 4.75
C GLU A 60 4.09 -12.31 6.27
N ARG A 61 4.60 -11.22 6.85
CA ARG A 61 4.42 -10.94 8.28
C ARG A 61 2.96 -10.69 8.65
N LEU A 62 2.18 -10.02 7.79
CA LEU A 62 0.74 -9.82 8.03
C LEU A 62 -0.02 -11.15 8.02
N GLN A 63 0.31 -12.05 7.09
CA GLN A 63 -0.32 -13.38 6.99
C GLN A 63 -0.05 -14.25 8.23
N HIS A 64 1.12 -14.12 8.85
CA HIS A 64 1.49 -14.86 10.06
C HIS A 64 1.26 -14.09 11.37
N SER A 65 0.70 -12.88 11.31
CA SER A 65 0.52 -12.05 12.49
C SER A 65 -0.61 -12.59 13.38
N PRO A 66 -0.37 -12.84 14.69
CA PRO A 66 -1.43 -13.20 15.62
C PRO A 66 -2.37 -12.03 15.92
N TRP A 67 -2.01 -10.82 15.48
CA TRP A 67 -2.77 -9.59 15.70
C TRP A 67 -3.67 -9.22 14.53
N MET A 68 -3.77 -10.09 13.52
CA MET A 68 -4.66 -9.88 12.39
C MET A 68 -6.11 -9.81 12.87
N THR A 69 -6.81 -8.72 12.51
CA THR A 69 -8.18 -8.48 12.96
C THR A 69 -9.14 -9.47 12.31
N HIS A 70 -9.97 -10.12 13.13
CA HIS A 70 -10.99 -11.07 12.67
C HIS A 70 -11.97 -10.39 11.71
N GLY A 71 -12.42 -11.13 10.69
CA GLY A 71 -13.39 -10.64 9.70
C GLY A 71 -12.77 -9.81 8.57
N PHE A 72 -11.46 -9.58 8.57
CA PHE A 72 -10.76 -8.98 7.43
C PHE A 72 -10.23 -10.05 6.48
N ASP A 73 -10.69 -10.05 5.23
CA ASP A 73 -10.14 -10.90 4.18
C ASP A 73 -8.82 -10.32 3.65
N LEU A 74 -7.72 -10.70 4.30
CA LEU A 74 -6.36 -10.32 3.88
C LEU A 74 -5.99 -10.95 2.53
N GLN A 75 -6.44 -12.19 2.25
CA GLN A 75 -6.00 -12.94 1.07
C GLN A 75 -6.46 -12.26 -0.22
N ALA A 76 -7.68 -11.73 -0.24
CA ALA A 76 -8.21 -10.96 -1.38
C ALA A 76 -7.53 -9.58 -1.58
N ARG A 77 -6.63 -9.19 -0.67
CA ARG A 77 -6.00 -7.86 -0.63
C ARG A 77 -4.49 -7.88 -0.79
N LEU A 78 -3.89 -9.04 -1.02
CA LEU A 78 -2.46 -9.18 -1.27
C LEU A 78 -2.07 -8.57 -2.62
N LYS A 79 -1.01 -7.76 -2.63
CA LYS A 79 -0.44 -7.13 -3.84
C LYS A 79 0.74 -7.93 -4.37
N THR A 80 1.43 -8.71 -3.52
CA THR A 80 2.58 -9.52 -3.93
C THR A 80 2.29 -10.45 -5.12
N PRO A 81 1.10 -11.07 -5.26
CA PRO A 81 0.79 -11.85 -6.47
C PRO A 81 0.77 -11.02 -7.76
N ALA A 82 0.33 -9.76 -7.71
CA ALA A 82 0.35 -8.87 -8.87
C ALA A 82 1.78 -8.42 -9.21
N LEU A 83 2.57 -8.03 -8.19
CA LEU A 83 3.99 -7.68 -8.36
C LEU A 83 4.80 -8.83 -8.96
N ARG A 84 4.56 -10.07 -8.50
CA ARG A 84 5.21 -11.26 -9.06
C ARG A 84 4.90 -11.44 -10.54
N ARG A 85 3.64 -11.29 -10.94
CA ARG A 85 3.24 -11.40 -12.35
C ARG A 85 3.90 -10.32 -13.20
N ASP A 86 3.96 -9.09 -12.70
CA ASP A 86 4.60 -7.99 -13.41
C ASP A 86 6.09 -8.24 -13.60
N LEU A 87 6.79 -8.63 -12.54
CA LEU A 87 8.22 -8.92 -12.60
C LEU A 87 8.52 -10.09 -13.54
N GLN A 88 7.68 -11.13 -13.54
CA GLN A 88 7.81 -12.24 -14.49
C GLN A 88 7.61 -11.77 -15.94
N ALA A 89 6.62 -10.93 -16.21
CA ALA A 89 6.39 -10.38 -17.54
C ALA A 89 7.54 -9.45 -18.01
N LEU A 90 8.20 -8.78 -17.06
CA LEU A 90 9.38 -7.95 -17.29
C LEU A 90 10.69 -8.76 -17.36
N GLY A 91 10.62 -10.09 -17.25
CA GLY A 91 11.80 -10.97 -17.33
C GLY A 91 12.68 -11.02 -16.08
N VAL A 92 12.16 -10.55 -14.93
CA VAL A 92 12.88 -10.55 -13.65
C VAL A 92 12.60 -11.81 -12.86
N SER A 93 13.67 -12.46 -12.39
CA SER A 93 13.60 -13.56 -11.43
C SER A 93 13.43 -13.03 -10.02
N ILE A 94 12.33 -13.36 -9.36
CA ILE A 94 12.04 -12.88 -7.99
C ILE A 94 12.99 -13.47 -6.94
N GLN A 95 13.60 -14.63 -7.22
CA GLN A 95 14.48 -15.34 -6.29
C GLN A 95 15.80 -14.60 -6.05
N SER A 96 16.20 -13.71 -6.96
CA SER A 96 17.42 -12.90 -6.85
C SER A 96 17.18 -11.50 -6.30
N LEU A 97 15.93 -11.14 -5.98
CA LEU A 97 15.60 -9.80 -5.52
C LEU A 97 15.96 -9.61 -4.05
N ALA A 98 16.49 -8.42 -3.73
CA ALA A 98 16.68 -8.01 -2.36
C ALA A 98 15.34 -7.84 -1.66
N LEU A 99 15.26 -8.26 -0.40
CA LEU A 99 14.07 -8.20 0.44
C LEU A 99 14.29 -7.19 1.57
N CYS A 100 13.22 -6.50 1.98
CA CYS A 100 13.32 -5.46 2.99
C CYS A 100 13.44 -6.06 4.40
N GLU A 101 14.56 -5.82 5.06
CA GLU A 101 14.82 -6.34 6.42
C GLU A 101 14.11 -5.52 7.52
N THR A 102 13.91 -4.22 7.26
CA THR A 102 13.37 -3.27 8.24
C THR A 102 11.92 -2.92 7.92
N LEU A 103 10.99 -3.50 8.68
CA LEU A 103 9.55 -3.33 8.49
C LEU A 103 8.88 -2.67 9.71
N PRO A 104 7.71 -2.05 9.54
CA PRO A 104 6.92 -1.54 10.67
C PRO A 104 6.55 -2.67 11.65
N ALA A 105 6.42 -2.30 12.93
CA ALA A 105 6.06 -3.27 13.96
C ALA A 105 4.58 -3.70 13.84
N LEU A 106 4.34 -5.00 13.99
CA LEU A 106 2.99 -5.61 14.01
C LEU A 106 2.73 -6.24 15.38
N HIS A 107 2.71 -5.43 16.45
CA HIS A 107 2.65 -5.92 17.84
C HIS A 107 1.28 -5.70 18.51
N SER A 108 0.29 -5.20 17.78
CA SER A 108 -1.10 -5.09 18.23
C SER A 108 -2.05 -5.04 17.03
N PRO A 109 -3.37 -5.28 17.21
CA PRO A 109 -4.35 -5.18 16.13
C PRO A 109 -4.42 -3.76 15.56
N ALA A 110 -4.21 -2.74 16.40
CA ALA A 110 -4.17 -1.36 15.97
C ALA A 110 -2.97 -1.07 15.06
N CYS A 111 -1.79 -1.63 15.36
CA CYS A 111 -0.65 -1.52 14.46
C CYS A 111 -0.93 -2.15 13.09
N VAL A 112 -1.54 -3.34 13.06
CA VAL A 112 -1.95 -4.01 11.82
C VAL A 112 -2.90 -3.12 11.01
N LEU A 113 -3.91 -2.52 11.65
CA LEU A 113 -4.83 -1.59 10.98
C LEU A 113 -4.12 -0.37 10.39
N GLY A 114 -3.14 0.18 11.11
CA GLY A 114 -2.31 1.28 10.62
C GLY A 114 -1.51 0.91 9.37
N VAL A 115 -0.89 -0.29 9.35
CA VAL A 115 -0.18 -0.81 8.17
C VAL A 115 -1.13 -1.02 7.00
N LEU A 116 -2.27 -1.68 7.23
CA LEU A 116 -3.28 -1.93 6.20
C LEU A 116 -3.83 -0.63 5.61
N TYR A 117 -4.01 0.42 6.42
CA TYR A 117 -4.42 1.73 5.93
C TYR A 117 -3.47 2.28 4.87
N VAL A 118 -2.15 2.11 5.06
CA VAL A 118 -1.15 2.54 4.09
C VAL A 118 -1.22 1.69 2.81
N LEU A 119 -1.28 0.36 2.94
CA LEU A 119 -1.29 -0.56 1.80
C LEU A 119 -2.58 -0.44 0.96
N GLU A 120 -3.73 -0.27 1.60
CA GLU A 120 -5.00 -0.05 0.90
C GLU A 120 -5.04 1.34 0.27
N GLY A 121 -4.58 2.37 0.99
CA GLY A 121 -4.54 3.75 0.49
C GLY A 121 -3.63 3.92 -0.73
N ALA A 122 -2.48 3.23 -0.76
CA ALA A 122 -1.54 3.27 -1.88
C ALA A 122 -2.14 2.81 -3.22
N THR A 123 -3.24 2.04 -3.19
CA THR A 123 -3.90 1.56 -4.41
C THR A 123 -4.67 2.65 -5.16
N LEU A 124 -5.05 3.73 -4.48
CA LEU A 124 -5.93 4.78 -5.03
C LEU A 124 -5.27 5.56 -6.18
N GLY A 125 -3.94 5.74 -6.14
CA GLY A 125 -3.20 6.41 -7.21
C GLY A 125 -3.00 5.56 -8.47
N GLY A 126 -3.21 4.24 -8.38
CA GLY A 126 -2.86 3.29 -9.42
C GLY A 126 -3.50 3.55 -10.78
N ASN A 127 -4.75 4.04 -10.81
CA ASN A 127 -5.46 4.33 -12.05
C ASN A 127 -4.79 5.42 -12.90
N VAL A 128 -4.29 6.48 -12.25
CA VAL A 128 -3.58 7.57 -12.93
C VAL A 128 -2.23 7.06 -13.44
N LEU A 129 -1.50 6.34 -12.58
CA LEU A 129 -0.19 5.80 -12.90
C LEU A 129 -0.25 4.79 -14.06
N ARG A 130 -1.23 3.89 -14.07
CA ARG A 130 -1.42 2.90 -15.14
C ARG A 130 -1.57 3.57 -16.51
N LYS A 131 -2.39 4.62 -16.61
CA LYS A 131 -2.58 5.34 -17.87
C LYS A 131 -1.26 5.95 -18.36
N GLN A 132 -0.45 6.49 -17.44
CA GLN A 132 0.86 7.04 -17.77
C GLN A 132 1.83 5.94 -18.22
N MET A 133 1.89 4.80 -17.52
CA MET A 133 2.77 3.68 -17.89
C MET A 133 2.39 3.07 -19.25
N SER A 134 1.09 2.96 -19.55
CA SER A 134 0.62 2.53 -20.86
C SER A 134 1.05 3.49 -21.97
N GLN A 135 0.88 4.81 -21.76
CA GLN A 135 1.23 5.82 -22.75
C GLN A 135 2.73 5.99 -22.98
N ARG A 136 3.55 5.84 -21.93
CA ARG A 136 5.00 6.10 -22.00
C ARG A 136 5.83 4.85 -22.27
N LEU A 137 5.43 3.71 -21.69
CA LEU A 137 6.21 2.47 -21.70
C LEU A 137 5.50 1.31 -22.42
N GLY A 138 4.26 1.49 -22.88
CA GLY A 138 3.48 0.40 -23.49
C GLY A 138 3.07 -0.69 -22.51
N LEU A 139 3.06 -0.38 -21.20
CA LEU A 139 2.75 -1.35 -20.16
C LEU A 139 1.27 -1.33 -19.78
N GLU A 140 0.69 -2.51 -19.73
CA GLU A 140 -0.68 -2.85 -19.38
C GLU A 140 -0.70 -3.96 -18.31
N GLY A 141 -1.90 -4.31 -17.84
CA GLY A 141 -2.07 -5.27 -16.74
C GLY A 141 -1.58 -6.69 -17.03
N HIS A 142 -1.26 -7.03 -18.28
CA HIS A 142 -0.81 -8.36 -18.68
C HIS A 142 0.70 -8.44 -18.99
N ASN A 143 1.40 -7.31 -19.12
CA ASN A 143 2.80 -7.26 -19.53
C ASN A 143 3.69 -6.40 -18.61
N GLY A 144 3.28 -6.17 -17.34
CA GLY A 144 4.12 -5.49 -16.35
C GLY A 144 3.44 -4.42 -15.50
N CYS A 145 2.11 -4.21 -15.60
CA CYS A 145 1.40 -3.14 -14.90
C CYS A 145 0.18 -3.64 -14.08
N ALA A 146 0.12 -4.92 -13.72
CA ALA A 146 -0.95 -5.51 -12.93
C ALA A 146 -1.03 -4.93 -11.51
N PHE A 147 0.10 -4.61 -10.88
CA PHE A 147 0.18 -4.05 -9.53
C PHE A 147 -0.50 -2.69 -9.43
N LEU A 148 -0.27 -1.81 -10.41
CA LEU A 148 -0.92 -0.49 -10.47
C LEU A 148 -2.44 -0.58 -10.72
N TYR A 149 -2.95 -1.78 -10.99
CA TYR A 149 -4.36 -2.07 -11.23
C TYR A 149 -4.83 -3.29 -10.43
N VAL A 150 -4.26 -3.51 -9.24
CA VAL A 150 -4.45 -4.74 -8.44
C VAL A 150 -5.91 -5.07 -8.15
N TYR A 151 -6.76 -4.06 -7.94
CA TYR A 151 -8.21 -4.21 -7.75
C TYR A 151 -9.03 -3.82 -8.96
N GLY A 152 -8.38 -3.36 -10.03
CA GLY A 152 -9.02 -2.78 -11.20
C GLY A 152 -10.10 -1.75 -10.86
N GLU A 153 -11.25 -1.87 -11.53
CA GLU A 153 -12.43 -1.03 -11.30
C GLU A 153 -13.00 -1.14 -9.88
N ALA A 154 -12.63 -2.18 -9.12
CA ALA A 154 -13.06 -2.34 -7.73
C ALA A 154 -12.24 -1.50 -6.74
N THR A 155 -11.17 -0.79 -7.15
CA THR A 155 -10.28 -0.02 -6.26
C THR A 155 -11.04 0.87 -5.28
N GLY A 156 -11.98 1.70 -5.77
CA GLY A 156 -12.77 2.59 -4.90
C GLY A 156 -13.69 1.82 -3.95
N ARG A 157 -14.25 0.69 -4.39
CA ARG A 157 -15.09 -0.19 -3.56
C ARG A 157 -14.26 -0.85 -2.46
N GLN A 158 -13.07 -1.35 -2.78
CA GLN A 158 -12.18 -2.02 -1.82
C GLN A 158 -11.66 -1.05 -0.76
N TRP A 159 -11.37 0.18 -1.16
CA TRP A 159 -11.04 1.26 -0.22
C TRP A 159 -12.20 1.58 0.70
N LYS A 160 -13.41 1.76 0.16
CA LYS A 160 -14.60 2.02 0.98
C LYS A 160 -14.86 0.88 1.96
N ALA A 161 -14.79 -0.37 1.51
CA ALA A 161 -14.95 -1.55 2.37
C ALA A 161 -13.89 -1.62 3.46
N PHE A 162 -12.63 -1.23 3.17
CA PHE A 162 -11.59 -1.12 4.19
C PHE A 162 -11.91 -0.02 5.21
N LEU A 163 -12.38 1.15 4.77
CA LEU A 163 -12.77 2.24 5.68
C LEU A 163 -13.96 1.89 6.57
N GLU A 164 -14.95 1.17 6.04
CA GLU A 164 -16.09 0.64 6.80
C GLU A 164 -15.61 -0.37 7.85
N PHE A 165 -14.69 -1.27 7.49
CA PHE A 165 -14.06 -2.20 8.44
C PHE A 165 -13.25 -1.46 9.52
N LEU A 166 -12.39 -0.52 9.13
CA LEU A 166 -11.60 0.30 10.07
C LEU A 166 -12.49 1.06 11.05
N GLY A 167 -13.63 1.58 10.58
CA GLY A 167 -14.59 2.29 11.41
C GLY A 167 -15.39 1.41 12.36
N SER A 168 -15.49 0.10 12.10
CA SER A 168 -16.23 -0.83 12.95
C SER A 168 -15.39 -1.41 14.09
N VAL A 169 -14.05 -1.32 14.00
CA VAL A 169 -13.15 -1.78 15.07
C VAL A 169 -13.13 -0.75 16.20
N PRO A 170 -13.52 -1.10 17.44
CA PRO A 170 -13.46 -0.19 18.57
C PRO A 170 -12.00 0.03 18.98
N LEU A 171 -11.54 1.29 18.93
CA LEU A 171 -10.19 1.69 19.31
C LEU A 171 -10.25 2.82 20.33
N ASP A 172 -9.66 2.59 21.51
CA ASP A 172 -9.42 3.66 22.48
C ASP A 172 -8.33 4.63 21.97
N ALA A 173 -8.08 5.71 22.73
CA ALA A 173 -7.12 6.73 22.32
C ALA A 173 -5.69 6.18 22.13
N GLN A 174 -5.27 5.24 22.98
CA GLN A 174 -3.94 4.63 22.90
C GLN A 174 -3.81 3.75 21.66
N ALA A 175 -4.84 2.94 21.37
CA ALA A 175 -4.89 2.09 20.20
C ALA A 175 -4.91 2.93 18.90
N ARG A 176 -5.63 4.06 18.87
CA ARG A 176 -5.59 4.94 17.69
C ARG A 176 -4.21 5.55 17.47
N ASP A 177 -3.52 6.00 18.52
CA ASP A 177 -2.13 6.45 18.40
C ASP A 177 -1.21 5.33 17.87
N GLN A 178 -1.35 4.10 18.37
CA GLN A 178 -0.60 2.94 17.85
C GLN A 178 -0.83 2.71 16.34
N ALA A 179 -2.07 2.87 15.86
CA ALA A 179 -2.38 2.77 14.44
C ALA A 179 -1.69 3.88 13.63
N VAL A 180 -1.71 5.11 14.13
CA VAL A 180 -1.04 6.27 13.49
C VAL A 180 0.48 6.08 13.45
N GLN A 181 1.09 5.62 14.55
CA GLN A 181 2.52 5.36 14.61
C GLN A 181 2.91 4.23 13.65
N ALA A 182 2.14 3.14 13.58
CA ALA A 182 2.41 2.05 12.64
C ALA A 182 2.27 2.49 11.17
N ALA A 183 1.25 3.28 10.84
CA ALA A 183 1.10 3.85 9.50
C ALA A 183 2.29 4.78 9.15
N SER A 184 2.69 5.64 10.07
CA SER A 184 3.85 6.54 9.91
C SER A 184 5.17 5.77 9.75
N SER A 185 5.34 4.70 10.53
CA SER A 185 6.49 3.79 10.43
C SER A 185 6.48 3.05 9.09
N THR A 186 5.32 2.65 8.57
CA THR A 186 5.21 1.99 7.26
C THR A 186 5.74 2.90 6.14
N PHE A 187 5.32 4.17 6.12
CA PHE A 187 5.88 5.16 5.19
C PHE A 187 7.39 5.32 5.34
N SER A 188 7.87 5.41 6.58
CA SER A 188 9.30 5.63 6.86
C SER A 188 10.16 4.44 6.43
N CYS A 189 9.73 3.21 6.74
CA CYS A 189 10.40 1.99 6.33
C CYS A 189 10.40 1.84 4.81
N PHE A 190 9.28 2.16 4.16
CA PHE A 190 9.17 2.06 2.71
C PHE A 190 10.05 3.10 2.01
N GLU A 191 10.01 4.36 2.45
CA GLU A 191 10.88 5.41 1.93
C GLU A 191 12.36 5.05 2.07
N HIS A 192 12.79 4.66 3.28
CA HIS A 192 14.18 4.26 3.52
C HIS A 192 14.61 3.06 2.67
N TRP A 193 13.69 2.11 2.45
CA TRP A 193 13.94 0.98 1.56
C TRP A 193 14.13 1.43 0.10
N LEU A 194 13.24 2.27 -0.43
CA LEU A 194 13.35 2.77 -1.80
C LEU A 194 14.60 3.65 -2.00
N GLU A 195 15.00 4.42 -0.98
CA GLU A 195 16.28 5.14 -0.97
C GLU A 195 17.47 4.18 -1.08
N ARG A 196 17.49 3.12 -0.26
CA ARG A 196 18.56 2.10 -0.29
C ARG A 196 18.62 1.34 -1.60
N GLN A 197 17.51 1.19 -2.30
CA GLN A 197 17.45 0.57 -3.64
C GLN A 197 17.81 1.57 -4.76
N GLU A 198 18.04 2.85 -4.42
CA GLU A 198 18.39 3.92 -5.36
C GLU A 198 17.34 4.09 -6.48
N VAL A 199 16.05 4.01 -6.11
CA VAL A 199 14.91 4.11 -7.06
C VAL A 199 14.04 5.35 -6.83
N LEU A 200 14.41 6.21 -5.88
CA LEU A 200 13.80 7.53 -5.70
C LEU A 200 14.53 8.60 -6.52
N LEU A 201 13.83 9.69 -6.83
CA LEU A 201 14.38 10.90 -7.46
C LEU A 201 15.26 11.71 -6.50
#